data_AF-A0A246J8T1-F1
#
_entry.id   AF-A0A246J8T1-F1
#
_cell.length_a   1.000
_cell.length_b   1.000
_cell.length_c   1.000
_cell.angle_alpha   90.00
_cell.angle_beta   90.00
_cell.angle_gamma   90.00
#
_symmetry.space_group_name_H-M   'P 1'
#
loop_
_entity.id
_entity.type
_entity.pdbx_description
1 polymer ?
#
loop_
_entity_poly.entity_id
_entity_poly.type
_entity_poly.pdbx_seq_one_letter_code
_entity_poly.pdbx_strand_id
1 'polypeptide(L)'
;MPIHVEQDFSTLAECLAHVQATYGGTTAVQAHDRRGQTSLGVVRVPSFLFRGEASQYSATTATMQRIATDPTLSERARQLLPKIARMLECQIREFIPMPMMDSAGYAQHYGLPTELIDLTSSVEVAGYFASSGAVGAQGYVGVFPTASLVRSSILIDLRNHDLAHRPRRQHAFALYNHRHTDIKADACTEELGSRWVGFTLQADDKVRFQTSRALLATATDPAAGALQLAVDSMVQEHGKLPDEIALWLSRHIAPAPFVTKVREGSSPGQLSEVDLIPLAAAEAFFDEAAEREHSYRYWSSRFAVSDRCAGMWMATSQ
;
A
#
# COMPACT_ATOMS: atom_id res chain seq x y z
N MET A 1 14.62 16.18 -15.32
CA MET A 1 14.14 17.54 -15.69
C MET A 1 13.42 18.12 -14.48
N PRO A 2 13.43 19.45 -14.27
CA PRO A 2 12.64 20.05 -13.20
C PRO A 2 11.14 19.82 -13.49
N ILE A 3 10.38 19.44 -12.46
CA ILE A 3 8.93 19.24 -12.56
C ILE A 3 8.29 20.59 -12.86
N HIS A 4 7.30 20.61 -13.75
CA HIS A 4 6.48 21.80 -13.94
C HIS A 4 5.58 22.02 -12.71
N VAL A 5 5.98 22.96 -11.86
CA VAL A 5 5.20 23.37 -10.69
C VAL A 5 4.25 24.50 -11.08
N GLU A 6 2.95 24.31 -10.83
CA GLU A 6 1.93 25.32 -11.14
C GLU A 6 2.05 26.54 -10.22
N GLN A 7 2.28 26.29 -8.93
CA GLN A 7 2.40 27.31 -7.90
C GLN A 7 3.23 26.78 -6.72
N ASP A 8 4.07 27.65 -6.13
CA ASP A 8 4.83 27.37 -4.92
C ASP A 8 4.28 28.16 -3.72
N PHE A 9 4.19 27.51 -2.57
CA PHE A 9 3.71 28.08 -1.31
C PHE A 9 4.79 28.10 -0.22
N SER A 10 4.67 29.03 0.73
CA SER A 10 5.65 29.17 1.82
C SER A 10 5.49 28.13 2.93
N THR A 11 4.31 27.52 3.02
CA THR A 11 3.95 26.47 3.98
C THR A 11 3.11 25.37 3.33
N LEU A 12 3.11 24.17 3.91
CA LEU A 12 2.20 23.10 3.50
C LEU A 12 0.74 23.47 3.78
N ALA A 13 0.45 24.14 4.91
CA ALA A 13 -0.89 24.57 5.25
C ALA A 13 -1.53 25.48 4.19
N GLU A 14 -0.79 26.45 3.66
CA GLU A 14 -1.24 27.32 2.56
C GLU A 14 -1.49 26.53 1.28
N CYS A 15 -0.56 25.63 0.92
CA CYS A 15 -0.69 24.75 -0.22
C CYS A 15 -1.97 23.91 -0.16
N LEU A 16 -2.24 23.25 0.98
CA LEU A 16 -3.43 22.41 1.14
C LEU A 16 -4.71 23.24 1.16
N ALA A 17 -4.70 24.45 1.74
CA ALA A 17 -5.85 25.34 1.70
C ALA A 17 -6.20 25.75 0.26
N HIS A 18 -5.18 26.07 -0.55
CA HIS A 18 -5.36 26.33 -1.98
C HIS A 18 -5.93 25.10 -2.70
N VAL A 19 -5.31 23.93 -2.50
CA VAL A 19 -5.75 22.69 -3.17
C VAL A 19 -7.21 22.37 -2.81
N GLN A 20 -7.58 22.49 -1.54
CA GLN A 20 -8.94 22.23 -1.06
C GLN A 20 -9.97 23.22 -1.64
N ALA A 21 -9.59 24.49 -1.78
CA ALA A 21 -10.47 25.52 -2.34
C ALA A 21 -10.65 25.38 -3.86
N THR A 22 -9.61 24.95 -4.57
CA THR A 22 -9.59 24.90 -6.04
C THR A 22 -10.09 23.55 -6.59
N TYR A 23 -9.75 22.43 -5.95
CA TYR A 23 -9.90 21.08 -6.51
C TYR A 23 -10.88 20.20 -5.73
N GLY A 24 -12.04 20.75 -5.38
CA GLY A 24 -13.10 20.03 -4.69
C GLY A 24 -14.13 19.35 -5.61
N GLY A 25 -15.06 18.63 -4.98
CA GLY A 25 -16.29 18.17 -5.62
C GLY A 25 -16.27 16.73 -6.12
N THR A 26 -17.35 16.36 -6.81
CA THR A 26 -17.55 15.04 -7.40
C THR A 26 -17.82 15.15 -8.89
N THR A 27 -17.32 14.19 -9.66
CA THR A 27 -17.59 14.07 -11.08
C THR A 27 -18.29 12.75 -11.39
N ALA A 28 -19.05 12.73 -12.47
CA ALA A 28 -19.69 11.53 -12.99
C ALA A 28 -18.73 10.82 -13.94
N VAL A 29 -18.46 9.55 -13.70
CA VAL A 29 -17.63 8.71 -14.59
C VAL A 29 -18.39 7.46 -14.99
N GLN A 30 -18.10 6.97 -16.19
CA GLN A 30 -18.60 5.68 -16.64
C GLN A 30 -17.86 4.58 -15.89
N ALA A 31 -18.57 3.86 -15.02
CA ALA A 31 -18.03 2.65 -14.42
C ALA A 31 -18.06 1.52 -15.44
N HIS A 32 -17.01 0.72 -15.41
CA HIS A 32 -16.94 -0.54 -16.12
C HIS A 32 -16.72 -1.67 -15.11
N ASP A 33 -17.06 -2.89 -15.51
CA ASP A 33 -16.65 -4.06 -14.77
C ASP A 33 -15.13 -4.13 -14.69
N ARG A 34 -14.64 -5.00 -13.81
CA ARG A 34 -13.22 -5.12 -13.51
C ARG A 34 -12.36 -5.56 -14.71
N ARG A 35 -12.97 -5.97 -15.82
CA ARG A 35 -12.29 -6.31 -17.08
C ARG A 35 -12.35 -5.18 -18.11
N GLY A 36 -13.04 -4.09 -17.81
CA GLY A 36 -13.35 -3.02 -18.75
C GLY A 36 -14.34 -3.42 -19.84
N GLN A 37 -14.97 -4.60 -19.72
CA GLN A 37 -15.75 -5.23 -20.79
C GLN A 37 -17.23 -4.84 -20.74
N THR A 38 -17.78 -4.66 -19.54
CA THR A 38 -19.19 -4.32 -19.34
C THR A 38 -19.32 -2.95 -18.70
N SER A 39 -20.15 -2.08 -19.27
CA SER A 39 -20.53 -0.83 -18.61
C SER A 39 -21.43 -1.12 -17.40
N LEU A 40 -21.06 -0.64 -16.22
CA LEU A 40 -21.86 -0.76 -14.98
C LEU A 40 -22.73 0.47 -14.71
N GLY A 41 -22.77 1.43 -15.66
CA GLY A 41 -23.48 2.69 -15.51
C GLY A 41 -22.62 3.82 -14.93
N VAL A 42 -23.25 4.98 -14.75
CA VAL A 42 -22.57 6.19 -14.29
C VAL A 42 -22.50 6.20 -12.77
N VAL A 43 -21.29 6.38 -12.24
CA VAL A 43 -21.03 6.50 -10.81
C VAL A 43 -20.47 7.88 -10.48
N ARG A 44 -20.76 8.39 -9.28
CA ARG A 44 -20.14 9.60 -8.77
C ARG A 44 -18.87 9.27 -8.00
N VAL A 45 -17.77 9.89 -8.41
CA VAL A 45 -16.45 9.76 -7.80
C VAL A 45 -15.90 11.14 -7.44
N PRO A 46 -14.88 11.25 -6.57
CA PRO A 46 -14.16 12.50 -6.37
C PRO A 46 -13.69 13.09 -7.70
N SER A 47 -13.84 14.40 -7.89
CA SER A 47 -13.40 15.06 -9.14
C SER A 47 -11.88 14.99 -9.34
N PHE A 48 -11.15 14.97 -8.22
CA PHE A 48 -9.70 14.92 -8.18
C PHE A 48 -9.23 13.90 -7.15
N LEU A 49 -8.06 13.34 -7.42
CA LEU A 49 -7.26 12.57 -6.48
C LEU A 49 -5.95 13.30 -6.21
N PHE A 50 -5.32 12.97 -5.09
CA PHE A 50 -4.19 13.69 -4.55
C PHE A 50 -3.04 12.76 -4.19
N ARG A 51 -1.83 13.29 -4.18
CA ARG A 51 -0.64 12.62 -3.67
C ARG A 51 0.26 13.61 -2.98
N GLY A 52 0.61 13.36 -1.72
CA GLY A 52 1.58 14.16 -0.98
C GLY A 52 2.98 13.58 -1.09
N GLU A 53 3.96 14.44 -1.36
CA GLU A 53 5.37 14.08 -1.44
C GLU A 53 6.20 15.03 -0.57
N ALA A 54 6.94 14.42 0.35
CA ALA A 54 7.72 15.14 1.36
C ALA A 54 9.04 15.75 0.86
N SER A 55 9.40 15.46 -0.38
CA SER A 55 10.67 15.87 -0.99
C SER A 55 10.48 16.13 -2.48
N GLN A 56 11.46 16.79 -3.09
CA GLN A 56 11.52 17.00 -4.52
C GLN A 56 12.01 15.76 -5.28
N TYR A 57 11.23 14.68 -5.22
CA TYR A 57 11.55 13.46 -5.97
C TYR A 57 11.54 13.78 -7.46
N SER A 58 12.64 13.47 -8.15
CA SER A 58 12.80 13.71 -9.59
C SER A 58 11.85 12.88 -10.46
N ALA A 59 11.32 11.79 -9.91
CA ALA A 59 10.39 10.87 -10.56
C ALA A 59 9.43 10.32 -9.49
N THR A 60 8.21 9.99 -9.91
CA THR A 60 7.23 9.30 -9.10
C THR A 60 6.81 8.03 -9.82
N THR A 61 7.48 6.93 -9.46
CA THR A 61 7.33 5.62 -10.07
C THR A 61 6.82 4.59 -9.07
N ALA A 62 6.21 3.53 -9.58
CA ALA A 62 5.72 2.44 -8.76
C ALA A 62 6.89 1.62 -8.16
N THR A 63 6.63 0.90 -7.08
CA THR A 63 7.69 0.21 -6.33
C THR A 63 8.40 -0.84 -7.18
N MET A 64 7.70 -1.53 -8.09
CA MET A 64 8.32 -2.46 -9.03
C MET A 64 9.37 -1.81 -9.93
N GLN A 65 9.07 -0.63 -10.45
CA GLN A 65 9.98 0.13 -11.30
C GLN A 65 11.19 0.62 -10.50
N ARG A 66 11.00 1.01 -9.23
CA ARG A 66 12.11 1.37 -8.33
C ARG A 66 13.01 0.18 -8.05
N ILE A 67 12.44 -1.00 -7.79
CA ILE A 67 13.22 -2.24 -7.62
C ILE A 67 14.05 -2.54 -8.86
N ALA A 68 13.48 -2.40 -10.06
CA ALA A 68 14.17 -2.70 -11.31
C ALA A 68 15.44 -1.85 -11.53
N THR A 69 15.53 -0.67 -10.90
CA THR A 69 16.66 0.25 -11.02
C THR A 69 17.43 0.46 -9.71
N ASP A 70 17.05 -0.22 -8.62
CA ASP A 70 17.67 -0.05 -7.31
C ASP A 70 19.11 -0.59 -7.33
N PRO A 71 20.14 0.28 -7.17
CA PRO A 71 21.53 -0.13 -7.20
C PRO A 71 21.95 -0.90 -5.93
N THR A 72 21.15 -0.84 -4.86
CA THR A 72 21.44 -1.54 -3.60
C THR A 72 21.04 -3.02 -3.65
N LEU A 73 20.24 -3.42 -4.64
CA LEU A 73 19.83 -4.80 -4.88
C LEU A 73 20.76 -5.49 -5.88
N SER A 74 20.98 -6.79 -5.70
CA SER A 74 21.61 -7.63 -6.72
C SER A 74 20.72 -7.77 -7.96
N GLU A 75 21.33 -8.06 -9.12
CA GLU A 75 20.56 -8.33 -10.34
C GLU A 75 19.58 -9.49 -10.14
N ARG A 76 20.01 -10.53 -9.44
CA ARG A 76 19.16 -11.66 -9.07
C ARG A 76 17.96 -11.20 -8.24
N ALA A 77 18.16 -10.30 -7.27
CA ALA A 77 17.06 -9.79 -6.46
C ALA A 77 16.07 -8.94 -7.25
N ARG A 78 16.57 -8.06 -8.13
CA ARG A 78 15.74 -7.28 -9.05
C ARG A 78 14.86 -8.14 -9.97
N GLN A 79 15.34 -9.34 -10.34
CA GLN A 79 14.58 -10.28 -11.17
C GLN A 79 13.61 -11.17 -10.38
N LEU A 80 13.95 -11.53 -9.13
CA LEU A 80 13.14 -12.46 -8.32
C LEU A 80 12.04 -11.77 -7.52
N LEU A 81 12.29 -10.59 -6.95
CA LEU A 81 11.28 -9.85 -6.17
C LEU A 81 9.97 -9.66 -6.93
N PRO A 82 9.95 -9.24 -8.21
CA PRO A 82 8.70 -9.09 -8.95
C PRO A 82 7.95 -10.41 -9.16
N LYS A 83 8.66 -11.53 -9.34
CA LYS A 83 8.04 -12.86 -9.49
C LYS A 83 7.40 -13.32 -8.18
N ILE A 84 8.12 -13.14 -7.08
CA ILE A 84 7.64 -13.49 -5.74
C ILE A 84 6.44 -12.63 -5.36
N ALA A 85 6.47 -11.33 -5.62
CA ALA A 85 5.34 -10.45 -5.36
C ALA A 85 4.09 -10.89 -6.13
N ARG A 86 4.20 -11.22 -7.42
CA ARG A 86 3.06 -11.75 -8.20
C ARG A 86 2.53 -13.08 -7.65
N MET A 87 3.40 -13.95 -7.13
CA MET A 87 2.97 -15.18 -6.46
C MET A 87 2.21 -14.87 -5.17
N LEU A 88 2.72 -13.95 -4.35
CA LEU A 88 2.08 -13.53 -3.11
C LEU A 88 0.75 -12.82 -3.34
N GLU A 89 0.63 -12.00 -4.38
CA GLU A 89 -0.65 -11.40 -4.80
C GLU A 89 -1.71 -12.47 -5.08
N CYS A 90 -1.32 -13.60 -5.68
CA CYS A 90 -2.22 -14.74 -5.88
C CYS A 90 -2.57 -15.44 -4.56
N GLN A 91 -1.59 -15.68 -3.68
CA GLN A 91 -1.81 -16.38 -2.40
C GLN A 91 -2.63 -15.56 -1.41
N ILE A 92 -2.49 -14.23 -1.36
CA ILE A 92 -3.34 -13.37 -0.51
C ILE A 92 -4.83 -13.60 -0.79
N ARG A 93 -5.18 -13.95 -2.03
CA ARG A 93 -6.57 -14.21 -2.43
C ARG A 93 -7.14 -15.51 -1.85
N GLU A 94 -6.28 -16.43 -1.39
CA GLU A 94 -6.69 -17.63 -0.68
C GLU A 94 -7.13 -17.31 0.76
N PHE A 95 -6.51 -16.31 1.38
CA PHE A 95 -6.87 -15.83 2.72
C PHE A 95 -7.99 -14.80 2.70
N ILE A 96 -8.02 -13.95 1.67
CA ILE A 96 -9.01 -12.90 1.51
C ILE A 96 -9.56 -12.96 0.08
N PRO A 97 -10.72 -13.59 -0.13
CA PRO A 97 -11.31 -13.74 -1.45
C PRO A 97 -11.60 -12.38 -2.10
N MET A 98 -10.73 -11.99 -3.04
CA MET A 98 -10.86 -10.74 -3.78
C MET A 98 -10.34 -10.87 -5.22
N PRO A 99 -10.71 -9.93 -6.12
CA PRO A 99 -10.13 -9.87 -7.46
C PRO A 99 -8.63 -9.54 -7.46
N MET A 100 -7.95 -9.90 -8.54
CA MET A 100 -6.50 -9.76 -8.68
C MET A 100 -5.99 -8.31 -8.61
N MET A 101 -6.66 -7.36 -9.26
CA MET A 101 -6.23 -5.95 -9.22
C MET A 101 -6.45 -5.34 -7.83
N ASP A 102 -7.50 -5.76 -7.15
CA ASP A 102 -7.77 -5.36 -5.78
C ASP A 102 -6.65 -5.92 -4.87
N SER A 103 -6.29 -7.20 -5.00
CA SER A 103 -5.22 -7.82 -4.19
C SER A 103 -3.86 -7.16 -4.35
N ALA A 104 -3.50 -6.74 -5.56
CA ALA A 104 -2.29 -5.95 -5.77
C ALA A 104 -2.37 -4.61 -5.02
N GLY A 105 -3.50 -3.89 -5.11
CA GLY A 105 -3.68 -2.64 -4.37
C GLY A 105 -3.62 -2.81 -2.86
N TYR A 106 -4.20 -3.87 -2.30
CA TYR A 106 -4.05 -4.18 -0.87
C TYR A 106 -2.60 -4.51 -0.51
N ALA A 107 -1.95 -5.39 -1.28
CA ALA A 107 -0.59 -5.81 -1.01
C ALA A 107 0.39 -4.63 -1.01
N GLN A 108 0.20 -3.66 -1.91
CA GLN A 108 0.96 -2.41 -1.93
C GLN A 108 0.89 -1.65 -0.60
N HIS A 109 -0.31 -1.49 -0.04
CA HIS A 109 -0.47 -0.76 1.22
C HIS A 109 0.28 -1.44 2.38
N TYR A 110 0.46 -2.75 2.35
CA TYR A 110 1.21 -3.50 3.36
C TYR A 110 2.66 -3.77 2.98
N GLY A 111 3.18 -3.11 1.93
CA GLY A 111 4.60 -3.07 1.61
C GLY A 111 5.08 -4.08 0.57
N LEU A 112 4.17 -4.83 -0.06
CA LEU A 112 4.53 -5.63 -1.22
C LEU A 112 4.80 -4.71 -2.42
N PRO A 113 5.84 -4.97 -3.23
CA PRO A 113 6.07 -4.15 -4.40
C PRO A 113 5.00 -4.46 -5.46
N THR A 114 4.49 -3.42 -6.10
CA THR A 114 3.50 -3.52 -7.18
C THR A 114 3.79 -2.50 -8.29
N GLU A 115 3.06 -2.59 -9.40
CA GLU A 115 3.10 -1.65 -10.53
C GLU A 115 2.13 -0.45 -10.32
N LEU A 116 1.56 -0.33 -9.12
CA LEU A 116 0.53 0.64 -8.80
C LEU A 116 1.14 1.91 -8.17
N ILE A 117 0.47 3.05 -8.35
CA ILE A 117 0.77 4.31 -7.68
C ILE A 117 -0.34 4.64 -6.70
N ASP A 118 0.03 4.90 -5.45
CA ASP A 118 -0.90 5.33 -4.41
C ASP A 118 -1.36 6.77 -4.63
N LEU A 119 -2.68 6.94 -4.67
CA LEU A 119 -3.40 8.21 -4.65
C LEU A 119 -4.42 8.21 -3.51
N THR A 120 -4.90 9.38 -3.12
CA THR A 120 -5.95 9.53 -2.10
C THR A 120 -7.01 10.53 -2.57
N SER A 121 -8.25 10.33 -2.15
CA SER A 121 -9.31 11.33 -2.33
C SER A 121 -9.36 12.39 -1.22
N SER A 122 -8.46 12.31 -0.23
CA SER A 122 -8.40 13.25 0.90
C SER A 122 -7.17 14.14 0.82
N VAL A 123 -7.38 15.46 0.75
CA VAL A 123 -6.32 16.47 0.83
C VAL A 123 -5.57 16.38 2.17
N GLU A 124 -6.27 16.05 3.26
CA GLU A 124 -5.64 15.87 4.58
C GLU A 124 -4.69 14.67 4.60
N VAL A 125 -5.07 13.56 3.96
CA VAL A 125 -4.20 12.38 3.86
C VAL A 125 -2.98 12.70 2.98
N ALA A 126 -3.16 13.42 1.88
CA ALA A 126 -2.03 13.92 1.09
C ALA A 126 -1.11 14.81 1.95
N GLY A 127 -1.69 15.72 2.74
CA GLY A 127 -0.96 16.55 3.71
C GLY A 127 -0.15 15.74 4.72
N TYR A 128 -0.73 14.68 5.28
CA TYR A 128 -0.01 13.77 6.17
C TYR A 128 1.27 13.22 5.52
N PHE A 129 1.18 12.67 4.31
CA PHE A 129 2.35 12.11 3.62
C PHE A 129 3.37 13.19 3.20
N ALA A 130 2.88 14.34 2.74
CA ALA A 130 3.69 15.51 2.39
C ALA A 130 4.47 16.08 3.59
N SER A 131 3.93 15.95 4.81
CA SER A 131 4.57 16.42 6.03
C SER A 131 5.67 15.48 6.58
N SER A 132 5.93 14.34 5.93
CA SER A 132 6.91 13.35 6.40
C SER A 132 8.39 13.77 6.26
N GLY A 133 8.64 14.91 5.60
CA GLY A 133 9.98 15.42 5.31
C GLY A 133 10.70 16.10 6.47
N ALA A 134 11.88 16.64 6.14
CA ALA A 134 12.64 17.51 7.04
C ALA A 134 12.06 18.93 7.00
N VAL A 135 12.10 19.65 8.12
CA VAL A 135 11.73 21.07 8.16
C VAL A 135 12.68 21.86 7.23
N GLY A 136 12.12 22.79 6.46
CA GLY A 136 12.81 23.55 5.42
C GLY A 136 12.93 22.81 4.08
N ALA A 137 12.57 21.53 4.01
CA ALA A 137 12.57 20.79 2.75
C ALA A 137 11.43 21.27 1.84
N GLN A 138 11.70 21.27 0.54
CA GLN A 138 10.69 21.45 -0.50
C GLN A 138 9.95 20.13 -0.74
N GLY A 139 8.62 20.20 -0.83
CA GLY A 139 7.76 19.07 -1.16
C GLY A 139 6.70 19.44 -2.18
N TYR A 140 5.87 18.46 -2.56
CA TYR A 140 4.84 18.65 -3.57
C TYR A 140 3.51 17.99 -3.18
N VAL A 141 2.41 18.58 -3.64
CA VAL A 141 1.09 17.95 -3.70
C VAL A 141 0.71 17.78 -5.17
N GLY A 142 0.61 16.52 -5.61
CA GLY A 142 0.09 16.17 -6.92
C GLY A 142 -1.44 16.16 -6.91
N VAL A 143 -2.05 16.74 -7.94
CA VAL A 143 -3.49 16.84 -8.17
C VAL A 143 -3.82 16.16 -9.51
N PHE A 144 -4.72 15.19 -9.48
CA PHE A 144 -5.01 14.33 -10.63
C PHE A 144 -6.51 14.36 -10.94
N PRO A 145 -6.93 14.89 -12.10
CA PRO A 145 -8.34 14.88 -12.49
C PRO A 145 -8.83 13.45 -12.72
N THR A 146 -9.80 12.99 -11.92
CA THR A 146 -10.28 11.60 -11.97
C THR A 146 -10.82 11.23 -13.34
N ALA A 147 -11.51 12.16 -14.01
CA ALA A 147 -12.04 11.96 -15.36
C ALA A 147 -10.94 11.73 -16.41
N SER A 148 -9.74 12.28 -16.21
CA SER A 148 -8.59 12.01 -17.08
C SER A 148 -7.98 10.66 -16.76
N LEU A 149 -7.80 10.34 -15.47
CA LEU A 149 -7.23 9.06 -15.03
C LEU A 149 -8.02 7.87 -15.58
N VAL A 150 -9.35 7.87 -15.48
CA VAL A 150 -10.18 6.75 -15.93
C VAL A 150 -10.20 6.55 -17.45
N ARG A 151 -9.75 7.54 -18.25
CA ARG A 151 -9.67 7.43 -19.72
C ARG A 151 -8.39 6.77 -20.21
N SER A 152 -7.29 6.95 -19.47
CA SER A 152 -5.94 6.54 -19.92
C SER A 152 -5.30 5.49 -19.01
N SER A 153 -5.92 5.18 -17.87
CA SER A 153 -5.36 4.34 -16.81
C SER A 153 -6.43 3.44 -16.20
N ILE A 154 -5.98 2.44 -15.44
CA ILE A 154 -6.84 1.67 -14.55
C ILE A 154 -6.78 2.35 -13.18
N LEU A 155 -7.94 2.79 -12.69
CA LEU A 155 -8.09 3.38 -11.36
C LEU A 155 -8.90 2.44 -10.48
N ILE A 156 -8.34 2.07 -9.33
CA ILE A 156 -8.92 1.09 -8.41
C ILE A 156 -9.26 1.80 -7.11
N ASP A 157 -10.52 1.69 -6.70
CA ASP A 157 -10.97 2.15 -5.40
C ASP A 157 -10.72 1.06 -4.35
N LEU A 158 -9.71 1.27 -3.50
CA LEU A 158 -9.26 0.29 -2.52
C LEU A 158 -10.09 0.30 -1.23
N ARG A 159 -11.18 1.06 -1.17
CA ARG A 159 -12.01 1.20 0.04
C ARG A 159 -13.15 0.18 0.09
N ASN A 160 -13.42 -0.49 -1.02
CA ASN A 160 -14.63 -1.25 -1.26
C ASN A 160 -14.63 -2.71 -0.75
N HIS A 161 -13.63 -3.11 0.05
CA HIS A 161 -13.58 -4.43 0.68
C HIS A 161 -13.76 -4.32 2.20
N ASP A 162 -14.42 -5.29 2.83
CA ASP A 162 -14.72 -5.23 4.27
C ASP A 162 -13.49 -5.18 5.16
N LEU A 163 -12.43 -5.88 4.75
CA LEU A 163 -11.13 -5.90 5.42
C LEU A 163 -10.22 -4.71 5.05
N ALA A 164 -10.70 -3.73 4.27
CA ALA A 164 -9.91 -2.59 3.80
C ALA A 164 -9.70 -1.48 4.85
N HIS A 165 -9.38 -1.84 6.10
CA HIS A 165 -9.41 -0.86 7.18
C HIS A 165 -8.42 0.29 6.95
N ARG A 166 -7.16 0.01 6.57
CA ARG A 166 -6.15 1.04 6.28
C ARG A 166 -6.45 1.81 5.00
N PRO A 167 -6.75 1.17 3.84
CA PRO A 167 -7.17 1.92 2.66
C PRO A 167 -8.36 2.85 2.88
N ARG A 168 -9.36 2.44 3.69
CA ARG A 168 -10.48 3.30 4.09
C ARG A 168 -10.03 4.51 4.90
N ARG A 169 -9.19 4.32 5.93
CA ARG A 169 -8.61 5.44 6.71
C ARG A 169 -7.83 6.42 5.83
N GLN A 170 -7.15 5.91 4.80
CA GLN A 170 -6.34 6.71 3.88
C GLN A 170 -7.12 7.24 2.68
N HIS A 171 -8.42 6.95 2.57
CA HIS A 171 -9.23 7.32 1.41
C HIS A 171 -8.60 6.89 0.07
N ALA A 172 -7.99 5.71 0.06
CA ALA A 172 -6.98 5.32 -0.91
C ALA A 172 -7.53 4.82 -2.25
N PHE A 173 -6.77 5.14 -3.30
CA PHE A 173 -6.94 4.68 -4.66
C PHE A 173 -5.59 4.20 -5.20
N ALA A 174 -5.61 3.18 -6.05
CA ALA A 174 -4.43 2.75 -6.80
C ALA A 174 -4.58 3.08 -8.28
N LEU A 175 -3.54 3.67 -8.86
CA LEU A 175 -3.44 3.97 -10.28
C LEU A 175 -2.46 3.01 -10.96
N TYR A 176 -2.91 2.34 -12.01
CA TYR A 176 -2.05 1.61 -12.94
C TYR A 176 -2.09 2.28 -14.32
N ASN A 177 -0.92 2.66 -14.84
CA ASN A 177 -0.78 3.16 -16.19
C ASN A 177 0.23 2.30 -16.96
N HIS A 178 -0.19 1.70 -18.07
CA HIS A 178 0.64 0.80 -18.86
C HIS A 178 1.60 1.54 -19.81
N ARG A 179 1.38 2.84 -20.06
CA ARG A 179 2.17 3.66 -21.00
C ARG A 179 3.25 4.45 -20.28
N HIS A 180 2.96 4.90 -19.07
CA HIS A 180 3.81 5.80 -18.29
C HIS A 180 4.20 5.14 -16.98
N THR A 181 5.51 4.98 -16.79
CA THR A 181 6.07 4.45 -15.54
C THR A 181 6.34 5.53 -14.49
N ASP A 182 6.53 6.78 -14.93
CA ASP A 182 6.73 7.96 -14.09
C ASP A 182 5.59 8.96 -14.31
N ILE A 183 4.79 9.19 -13.27
CA ILE A 183 3.63 10.09 -13.33
C ILE A 183 3.98 11.58 -13.29
N LYS A 184 5.28 11.91 -13.19
CA LYS A 184 5.83 13.27 -13.32
C LYS A 184 6.44 13.56 -14.68
N ALA A 185 6.59 12.55 -15.55
CA ALA A 185 7.09 12.79 -16.89
C ALA A 185 6.15 13.73 -17.66
N ASP A 186 6.70 14.62 -18.49
CA ASP A 186 5.91 15.65 -19.21
C ASP A 186 4.78 15.03 -20.03
N ALA A 187 5.08 13.97 -20.80
CA ALA A 187 4.09 13.25 -21.59
C ALA A 187 2.98 12.62 -20.73
N CYS A 188 3.32 12.14 -19.54
CA CYS A 188 2.33 11.59 -18.61
C CYS A 188 1.48 12.71 -18.00
N THR A 189 2.11 13.82 -17.62
CA THR A 189 1.44 15.00 -17.05
C THR A 189 0.44 15.59 -18.04
N GLU A 190 0.81 15.68 -19.31
CA GLU A 190 -0.07 16.12 -20.40
C GLU A 190 -1.26 15.15 -20.59
N GLU A 191 -1.02 13.85 -20.67
CA GLU A 191 -2.08 12.85 -20.88
C GLU A 191 -3.03 12.73 -19.68
N LEU A 192 -2.49 12.73 -18.46
CA LEU A 192 -3.28 12.62 -17.23
C LEU A 192 -3.89 13.96 -16.80
N GLY A 193 -3.40 15.07 -17.34
CA GLY A 193 -3.74 16.42 -16.89
C GLY A 193 -3.38 16.65 -15.42
N SER A 194 -2.33 15.97 -14.93
CA SER A 194 -1.88 16.11 -13.55
C SER A 194 -1.26 17.48 -13.33
N ARG A 195 -1.36 17.98 -12.10
CA ARG A 195 -0.75 19.25 -11.69
C ARG A 195 0.03 19.04 -10.40
N TRP A 196 1.10 19.78 -10.24
CA TRP A 196 1.95 19.71 -9.06
C TRP A 196 2.05 21.09 -8.44
N VAL A 197 1.73 21.15 -7.14
CA VAL A 197 1.78 22.36 -6.33
C VAL A 197 2.88 22.19 -5.30
N GLY A 198 3.83 23.12 -5.23
CA GLY A 198 4.98 23.03 -4.34
C GLY A 198 4.78 23.76 -3.01
N PHE A 199 5.53 23.34 -2.00
CA PHE A 199 5.54 23.97 -0.69
C PHE A 199 6.90 23.83 -0.01
N THR A 200 7.19 24.75 0.91
CA THR A 200 8.29 24.60 1.87
C THR A 200 7.75 24.09 3.19
N LEU A 201 8.25 22.96 3.70
CA LEU A 201 7.73 22.36 4.93
C LEU A 201 8.18 23.15 6.16
N GLN A 202 7.25 23.69 6.95
CA GLN A 202 7.58 24.35 8.22
C GLN A 202 7.44 23.42 9.43
N ALA A 203 7.97 23.83 10.58
CA ALA A 203 7.84 23.08 11.84
C ALA A 203 6.37 22.92 12.26
N ASP A 204 5.57 23.99 12.13
CA ASP A 204 4.15 23.99 12.48
C ASP A 204 3.33 23.05 11.57
N ASP A 205 3.69 22.94 10.29
CA ASP A 205 3.07 21.98 9.37
C ASP A 205 3.29 20.55 9.86
N LYS A 206 4.50 20.23 10.29
CA LYS A 206 4.84 18.89 10.80
C LYS A 206 4.03 18.55 12.05
N VAL A 207 3.93 19.48 12.99
CA VAL A 207 3.11 19.31 14.19
C VAL A 207 1.65 19.14 13.83
N ARG A 208 1.13 19.92 12.88
CA ARG A 208 -0.28 19.89 12.48
C ARG A 208 -0.66 18.59 11.76
N PHE A 209 0.15 18.16 10.80
CA PHE A 209 -0.22 17.10 9.86
C PHE A 209 0.33 15.72 10.22
N GLN A 210 1.31 15.58 11.12
CA GLN A 210 1.82 14.26 11.57
C GLN A 210 1.11 13.68 12.81
N THR A 211 0.00 14.28 13.24
CA THR A 211 -0.67 13.89 14.49
C THR A 211 -1.32 12.50 14.45
N SER A 212 -1.73 12.02 13.28
CA SER A 212 -2.51 10.79 13.15
C SER A 212 -1.64 9.57 12.80
N ARG A 213 -0.95 9.01 13.81
CA ARG A 213 -0.28 7.70 13.68
C ARG A 213 -1.25 6.58 13.24
N ALA A 214 -2.54 6.76 13.48
CA ALA A 214 -3.60 5.83 13.08
C ALA A 214 -3.70 5.63 11.55
N LEU A 215 -3.27 6.61 10.75
CA LEU A 215 -3.28 6.48 9.27
C LEU A 215 -2.38 5.35 8.77
N LEU A 216 -1.29 5.05 9.47
CA LEU A 216 -0.35 4.00 9.10
C LEU A 216 -0.49 2.73 9.92
N ALA A 217 -1.36 2.71 10.93
CA ALA A 217 -1.52 1.56 11.82
C ALA A 217 -1.91 0.30 11.02
N THR A 218 -1.12 -0.77 11.15
CA THR A 218 -1.38 -2.09 10.56
C THR A 218 -1.82 -3.12 11.59
N ALA A 219 -1.62 -2.82 12.88
CA ALA A 219 -1.87 -3.75 13.99
C ALA A 219 -3.34 -4.22 14.11
N THR A 220 -4.28 -3.46 13.56
CA THR A 220 -5.72 -3.76 13.60
C THR A 220 -6.28 -4.09 12.22
N ASP A 221 -5.43 -4.38 11.24
CA ASP A 221 -5.85 -4.59 9.85
C ASP A 221 -5.60 -6.03 9.38
N PRO A 222 -6.65 -6.89 9.29
CA PRO A 222 -6.51 -8.31 8.93
C PRO A 222 -5.76 -8.56 7.62
N ALA A 223 -5.84 -7.63 6.66
CA ALA A 223 -5.12 -7.76 5.40
C ALA A 223 -3.59 -7.70 5.56
N ALA A 224 -3.09 -7.03 6.60
CA ALA A 224 -1.66 -7.03 6.93
C ALA A 224 -1.20 -8.45 7.37
N GLY A 225 -2.01 -9.14 8.18
CA GLY A 225 -1.74 -10.52 8.61
C GLY A 225 -1.76 -11.52 7.47
N ALA A 226 -2.72 -11.37 6.55
CA ALA A 226 -2.83 -12.24 5.38
C ALA A 226 -1.58 -12.21 4.49
N LEU A 227 -0.96 -11.04 4.30
CA LEU A 227 0.28 -10.94 3.50
C LEU A 227 1.45 -11.65 4.19
N GLN A 228 1.61 -11.51 5.50
CA GLN A 228 2.65 -12.22 6.25
C GLN A 228 2.46 -13.74 6.15
N LEU A 229 1.23 -14.22 6.34
CA LEU A 229 0.89 -15.64 6.23
C LEU A 229 1.08 -16.18 4.81
N ALA A 230 0.81 -15.39 3.78
CA ALA A 230 1.11 -15.79 2.40
C ALA A 230 2.63 -16.05 2.22
N VAL A 231 3.50 -15.19 2.75
CA VAL A 231 4.96 -15.43 2.70
C VAL A 231 5.34 -16.68 3.48
N ASP A 232 4.73 -16.90 4.65
CA ASP A 232 4.98 -18.09 5.45
C ASP A 232 4.57 -19.37 4.71
N SER A 233 3.37 -19.42 4.13
CA SER A 233 2.88 -20.55 3.35
C SER A 233 3.78 -20.82 2.15
N MET A 234 4.17 -19.78 1.40
CA MET A 234 5.11 -19.91 0.29
C MET A 234 6.44 -20.56 0.73
N VAL A 235 6.98 -20.14 1.88
CA VAL A 235 8.24 -20.70 2.42
C VAL A 235 8.07 -22.16 2.87
N GLN A 236 6.90 -22.51 3.42
CA GLN A 236 6.59 -23.89 3.79
C GLN A 236 6.45 -24.81 2.56
N GLU A 237 5.77 -24.33 1.52
CA GLU A 237 5.46 -25.12 0.32
C GLU A 237 6.65 -25.22 -0.65
N HIS A 238 7.41 -24.14 -0.81
CA HIS A 238 8.46 -24.03 -1.82
C HIS A 238 9.88 -23.92 -1.26
N GLY A 239 10.01 -23.91 0.06
CA GLY A 239 11.28 -23.73 0.75
C GLY A 239 11.66 -22.26 0.94
N LYS A 240 12.72 -22.06 1.72
CA LYS A 240 13.20 -20.73 2.13
C LYS A 240 13.69 -19.89 0.95
N LEU A 241 13.50 -18.57 1.07
CA LEU A 241 13.89 -17.57 0.09
C LEU A 241 15.40 -17.26 0.17
N PRO A 242 16.01 -16.75 -0.93
CA PRO A 242 17.35 -16.18 -0.85
C PRO A 242 17.44 -15.06 0.18
N ASP A 243 18.56 -14.99 0.91
CA ASP A 243 18.76 -14.10 2.07
C ASP A 243 18.38 -12.64 1.82
N GLU A 244 18.87 -12.08 0.71
CA GLU A 244 18.59 -10.71 0.29
C GLU A 244 17.10 -10.43 0.08
N ILE A 245 16.36 -11.40 -0.47
CA ILE A 245 14.91 -11.29 -0.72
C ILE A 245 14.15 -11.33 0.60
N ALA A 246 14.47 -12.28 1.46
CA ALA A 246 13.85 -12.41 2.78
C ALA A 246 14.11 -11.16 3.64
N LEU A 247 15.33 -10.61 3.59
CA LEU A 247 15.66 -9.36 4.27
C LEU A 247 14.89 -8.17 3.69
N TRP A 248 14.76 -8.11 2.37
CA TRP A 248 13.96 -7.05 1.73
C TRP A 248 12.49 -7.15 2.16
N LEU A 249 11.88 -8.33 2.03
CA LEU A 249 10.47 -8.54 2.39
C LEU A 249 10.20 -8.24 3.86
N SER A 250 11.04 -8.72 4.80
CA SER A 250 10.85 -8.48 6.25
C SER A 250 10.97 -7.01 6.66
N ARG A 251 11.71 -6.21 5.89
CA ARG A 251 11.84 -4.75 6.10
C ARG A 251 10.68 -3.95 5.50
N HIS A 252 10.03 -4.46 4.46
CA HIS A 252 9.03 -3.70 3.72
C HIS A 252 7.60 -4.15 4.07
N ILE A 253 7.38 -5.45 4.22
CA ILE A 253 6.09 -5.99 4.65
C ILE A 253 5.85 -5.54 6.09
N ALA A 254 4.69 -4.96 6.34
CA ALA A 254 4.30 -4.58 7.68
C ALA A 254 3.98 -5.86 8.48
N PRO A 255 4.73 -6.17 9.56
CA PRO A 255 4.37 -7.27 10.43
C PRO A 255 3.04 -6.92 11.09
N ALA A 256 2.24 -7.95 11.28
CA ALA A 256 0.88 -7.76 11.71
C ALA A 256 0.58 -8.77 12.80
N PRO A 257 0.11 -8.32 13.97
CA PRO A 257 -0.09 -9.17 15.12
C PRO A 257 -1.40 -9.91 14.95
N PHE A 258 -1.45 -10.89 14.05
CA PHE A 258 -2.63 -11.72 13.84
C PHE A 258 -2.35 -13.12 14.32
N VAL A 259 -3.33 -13.69 15.00
CA VAL A 259 -3.30 -15.08 15.43
C VAL A 259 -4.44 -15.82 14.77
N THR A 260 -4.20 -17.08 14.44
CA THR A 260 -5.21 -17.96 13.89
C THR A 260 -6.00 -18.58 15.05
N LYS A 261 -7.27 -18.19 15.19
CA LYS A 261 -8.20 -18.86 16.09
C LYS A 261 -8.84 -20.02 15.34
N VAL A 262 -8.49 -21.23 15.74
CA VAL A 262 -9.12 -22.45 15.23
C VAL A 262 -10.43 -22.67 15.99
N ARG A 263 -11.56 -22.62 15.30
CA ARG A 263 -12.85 -23.07 15.86
C ARG A 263 -13.00 -24.55 15.53
N GLU A 264 -13.13 -25.36 16.57
CA GLU A 264 -13.53 -26.76 16.37
C GLU A 264 -14.87 -26.80 15.65
N GLY A 265 -14.96 -27.62 14.60
CA GLY A 265 -16.21 -27.82 13.91
C GLY A 265 -17.26 -28.39 14.87
N SER A 266 -18.52 -28.01 14.69
CA SER A 266 -19.64 -28.40 15.55
C SER A 266 -19.90 -29.92 15.59
N SER A 267 -19.15 -30.72 14.83
CA SER A 267 -19.28 -32.17 14.75
C SER A 267 -17.94 -32.86 14.40
N PRO A 268 -17.72 -34.11 14.86
CA PRO A 268 -16.54 -34.89 14.48
C PRO A 268 -16.42 -35.03 12.96
N GLY A 269 -15.28 -34.63 12.40
CA GLY A 269 -15.00 -34.69 10.95
C GLY A 269 -15.32 -33.41 10.17
N GLN A 270 -15.85 -32.37 10.81
CA GLN A 270 -16.00 -31.06 10.20
C GLN A 270 -14.65 -30.30 10.25
N LEU A 271 -14.23 -29.73 9.12
CA LEU A 271 -13.01 -28.93 9.02
C LEU A 271 -13.09 -27.76 10.01
N SER A 272 -12.00 -27.54 10.76
CA SER A 272 -11.91 -26.43 11.68
C SER A 272 -11.90 -25.11 10.90
N GLU A 273 -12.72 -24.15 11.31
CA GLU A 273 -12.66 -22.80 10.74
C GLU A 273 -11.48 -22.05 11.36
N VAL A 274 -10.69 -21.37 10.53
CA VAL A 274 -9.53 -20.58 10.98
C VAL A 274 -9.84 -19.10 10.83
N ASP A 275 -10.08 -18.43 11.95
CA ASP A 275 -10.26 -16.98 12.00
C ASP A 275 -8.90 -16.28 12.18
N LEU A 276 -8.67 -15.18 11.45
CA LEU A 276 -7.58 -14.25 11.77
C LEU A 276 -8.07 -13.21 12.77
N ILE A 277 -7.60 -13.28 14.01
CA ILE A 277 -7.94 -12.30 15.04
C ILE A 277 -6.73 -11.42 15.38
N PRO A 278 -6.91 -10.10 15.59
CA PRO A 278 -5.85 -9.25 16.10
C PRO A 278 -5.35 -9.72 17.47
N LEU A 279 -4.05 -9.66 17.72
CA LEU A 279 -3.41 -10.09 18.97
C LEU A 279 -3.92 -9.34 20.20
N ALA A 280 -4.36 -8.10 20.02
CA ALA A 280 -5.01 -7.33 21.09
C ALA A 280 -6.28 -8.02 21.60
N ALA A 281 -7.03 -8.71 20.74
CA ALA A 281 -8.18 -9.52 21.13
C ALA A 281 -7.76 -10.86 21.79
N ALA A 282 -6.49 -11.23 21.69
CA ALA A 282 -5.89 -12.40 22.32
C ALA A 282 -5.06 -12.05 23.57
N GLU A 283 -5.12 -10.80 24.05
CA GLU A 283 -4.41 -10.30 25.25
C GLU A 283 -2.90 -10.55 25.26
N ALA A 284 -2.27 -10.68 24.08
CA ALA A 284 -0.85 -10.95 23.95
C ALA A 284 -0.04 -9.71 23.56
N PHE A 285 1.24 -9.72 23.93
CA PHE A 285 2.17 -8.62 23.66
C PHE A 285 2.78 -8.74 22.26
N PHE A 286 2.83 -7.61 21.54
CA PHE A 286 3.44 -7.52 20.21
C PHE A 286 4.69 -6.64 20.23
N ASP A 287 5.82 -7.21 19.80
CA ASP A 287 7.04 -6.47 19.50
C ASP A 287 7.30 -6.52 17.99
N GLU A 288 7.12 -5.38 17.33
CA GLU A 288 7.29 -5.26 15.89
C GLU A 288 8.73 -5.61 15.43
N ALA A 289 9.73 -5.19 16.20
CA ALA A 289 11.13 -5.42 15.83
C ALA A 289 11.50 -6.90 15.98
N ALA A 290 11.03 -7.53 17.07
CA ALA A 290 11.20 -8.96 17.26
C ALA A 290 10.50 -9.77 16.17
N GLU A 291 9.29 -9.38 15.78
CA GLU A 291 8.53 -10.06 14.72
C GLU A 291 9.19 -9.94 13.34
N ARG A 292 9.73 -8.76 13.00
CA ARG A 292 10.49 -8.57 11.75
C ARG A 292 11.73 -9.46 11.71
N GLU A 293 12.49 -9.48 12.80
CA GLU A 293 13.68 -10.33 12.90
C GLU A 293 13.30 -11.81 12.83
N HIS A 294 12.23 -12.22 13.51
CA HIS A 294 11.73 -13.58 13.44
C HIS A 294 11.33 -13.97 12.00
N SER A 295 10.51 -13.14 11.35
CA SER A 295 10.09 -13.33 9.95
C SER A 295 11.29 -13.44 9.01
N TYR A 296 12.28 -12.55 9.15
CA TYR A 296 13.52 -12.62 8.38
C TYR A 296 14.24 -13.97 8.55
N ARG A 297 14.41 -14.43 9.80
CA ARG A 297 15.09 -15.71 10.08
C ARG A 297 14.31 -16.92 9.57
N TYR A 298 12.99 -16.86 9.65
CA TYR A 298 12.11 -17.90 9.15
C TYR A 298 12.17 -18.01 7.62
N TRP A 299 12.05 -16.88 6.92
CA TRP A 299 12.01 -16.84 5.46
C TRP A 299 13.37 -17.04 4.79
N SER A 300 14.47 -16.64 5.44
CA SER A 300 15.80 -16.62 4.83
C SER A 300 16.50 -17.99 4.89
N SER A 301 16.95 -18.45 3.72
CA SER A 301 17.77 -19.66 3.55
C SER A 301 19.14 -19.59 4.23
N ARG A 302 19.57 -18.41 4.69
CA ARG A 302 20.78 -18.23 5.50
C ARG A 302 20.69 -18.96 6.83
N PHE A 303 19.50 -19.07 7.40
CA PHE A 303 19.28 -19.71 8.69
C PHE A 303 18.82 -21.14 8.46
N ALA A 304 19.29 -22.07 9.31
CA ALA A 304 18.78 -23.43 9.35
C ALA A 304 17.25 -23.44 9.44
N VAL A 305 16.62 -24.54 9.01
CA VAL A 305 15.18 -24.75 9.20
C VAL A 305 14.91 -24.63 10.69
N SER A 306 14.39 -23.48 11.10
CA SER A 306 13.77 -23.35 12.41
C SER A 306 12.45 -24.07 12.25
N ASP A 307 12.22 -25.10 13.05
CA ASP A 307 10.86 -25.53 13.31
C ASP A 307 10.10 -24.25 13.68
N ARG A 308 9.07 -23.90 12.92
CA ARG A 308 7.94 -23.22 13.56
C ARG A 308 7.48 -24.25 14.58
N CYS A 309 8.03 -24.21 15.79
CA CYS A 309 7.30 -24.68 16.96
C CYS A 309 6.07 -23.80 16.99
N ALA A 310 5.02 -24.21 16.27
CA ALA A 310 3.67 -23.67 16.26
C ALA A 310 3.59 -22.25 16.84
N GLY A 311 4.23 -21.30 16.16
CA GLY A 311 4.11 -19.86 16.42
C GLY A 311 2.82 -19.31 15.85
N MET A 312 1.90 -20.18 15.39
CA MET A 312 0.50 -19.94 15.65
C MET A 312 0.38 -19.78 17.15
N TRP A 313 0.27 -18.55 17.63
CA TRP A 313 -0.35 -18.30 18.92
C TRP A 313 -1.77 -18.87 18.84
N MET A 314 -1.91 -20.18 18.97
CA MET A 314 -3.19 -20.82 19.16
C MET A 314 -3.62 -20.37 20.54
N ALA A 315 -4.38 -19.27 20.59
CA ALA A 315 -5.26 -19.03 21.70
C ALA A 315 -6.30 -20.15 21.66
N THR A 316 -5.97 -21.29 22.28
CA THR A 316 -6.98 -22.29 22.62
C THR A 316 -7.90 -21.62 23.62
N SER A 317 -9.12 -21.30 23.19
CA SER A 317 -10.16 -20.94 24.15
C SER A 317 -10.39 -22.14 25.04
N GLN A 318 -10.20 -21.96 26.35
CA GLN A 318 -10.90 -22.79 27.34
C GLN A 318 -12.41 -22.56 27.20
#